data_AF-A0A7K2B3J2-F1
#
_entry.id   AF-A0A7K2B3J2-F1
#
_cell.length_a   1.000
_cell.length_b   1.000
_cell.length_c   1.000
_cell.angle_alpha   90.00
_cell.angle_beta   90.00
_cell.angle_gamma   90.00
#
_symmetry.space_group_name_H-M   'P 1'
#
loop_
_entity.id
_entity.type
_entity.pdbx_description
1 polymer ?
#
loop_
_entity_poly.entity_id
_entity_poly.type
_entity_poly.pdbx_seq_one_letter_code
_entity_poly.pdbx_strand_id
1 'polypeptide(L)' 'MLVAVEVDQEIAAQAAEILGTTTLSETVDAGLREIVNARRRLELVALLGEEGRFDFEASERAWGGACGAVERGTAD' A
#
# COMPACT_ATOMS: atom_id res chain seq x y z
N MET A 1 15.65 -6.80 -13.19
CA MET A 1 16.81 -7.19 -12.34
C MET A 1 16.43 -8.48 -11.66
N LEU A 2 17.20 -9.56 -11.86
CA LEU A 2 16.91 -10.87 -11.28
C LEU A 2 17.76 -11.06 -10.03
N VAL A 3 17.15 -11.57 -8.97
CA VAL A 3 17.81 -11.90 -7.71
C VAL A 3 17.72 -13.42 -7.54
N ALA A 4 18.85 -14.07 -7.27
CA ALA A 4 18.91 -15.49 -6.96
C ALA A 4 18.87 -15.67 -5.44
N VAL A 5 17.92 -16.43 -4.95
CA VAL A 5 17.78 -16.80 -3.54
C VAL A 5 17.38 -18.28 -3.44
N GLU A 6 17.88 -18.96 -2.43
CA GLU A 6 17.40 -20.30 -2.08
C GLU A 6 16.17 -20.18 -1.20
N VAL A 7 15.13 -20.94 -1.52
CA VAL A 7 13.85 -20.91 -0.83
C VAL A 7 13.40 -22.34 -0.59
N ASP A 8 12.90 -22.61 0.61
CA ASP A 8 12.23 -23.86 0.93
C ASP A 8 10.96 -24.01 0.08
N GLN A 9 10.88 -25.10 -0.69
CA GLN A 9 9.78 -25.30 -1.64
C GLN A 9 8.45 -25.64 -0.98
N GLU A 10 8.46 -26.28 0.20
CA GLU A 10 7.23 -26.61 0.91
C GLU A 10 6.62 -25.33 1.51
N ILE A 11 7.46 -24.45 2.06
CA ILE A 11 7.01 -23.14 2.56
C ILE A 11 6.52 -22.27 1.40
N ALA A 12 7.24 -22.27 0.27
CA ALA A 12 6.83 -21.52 -0.91
C ALA A 12 5.47 -21.98 -1.46
N ALA A 13 5.21 -23.29 -1.46
CA ALA A 13 3.92 -23.84 -1.88
C ALA A 13 2.78 -23.39 -0.95
N GLN A 14 2.98 -23.49 0.37
CA GLN A 14 1.98 -23.02 1.35
C GLN A 14 1.71 -21.52 1.20
N ALA A 15 2.76 -20.71 1.01
CA ALA A 15 2.60 -19.29 0.77
C ALA A 15 1.84 -19.01 -0.53
N ALA A 16 2.10 -19.77 -1.60
CA ALA A 16 1.39 -19.62 -2.87
C ALA A 16 -0.10 -19.94 -2.74
N GLU A 17 -0.47 -20.98 -1.98
CA GLU A 17 -1.86 -21.32 -1.68
C GLU A 17 -2.56 -20.20 -0.89
N ILE A 18 -1.91 -19.66 0.14
CA ILE A 18 -2.45 -18.56 0.96
C ILE A 18 -2.63 -17.29 0.14
N LEU A 19 -1.65 -16.96 -0.69
CA LEU A 19 -1.61 -15.72 -1.47
C LEU A 19 -2.36 -15.82 -2.82
N GLY A 20 -2.74 -17.04 -3.23
CA GLY A 20 -3.40 -17.30 -4.50
C GLY A 20 -2.52 -17.06 -5.73
N THR A 21 -1.21 -17.29 -5.61
CA THR A 21 -0.22 -17.04 -6.67
C THR A 21 0.18 -18.31 -7.41
N THR A 22 0.70 -18.18 -8.63
CA THR A 22 1.00 -19.33 -9.50
C THR A 22 2.48 -19.57 -9.72
N THR A 23 3.30 -18.52 -9.56
CA THR A 23 4.76 -18.59 -9.72
C THR A 23 5.48 -18.19 -8.44
N LEU A 24 6.69 -18.73 -8.24
CA LEU A 24 7.51 -18.37 -7.07
C LEU A 24 7.80 -16.87 -6.98
N SER A 25 8.05 -16.22 -8.12
CA SER A 25 8.26 -14.77 -8.16
C SER A 25 7.02 -13.99 -7.72
N GLU A 26 5.83 -14.41 -8.17
CA GLU A 26 4.57 -13.80 -7.73
C GLU A 26 4.37 -13.98 -6.23
N THR A 27 4.63 -15.18 -5.71
CA THR A 27 4.53 -15.48 -4.27
C THR A 27 5.47 -14.60 -3.45
N VAL A 28 6.73 -14.46 -3.88
CA VAL A 28 7.73 -13.61 -3.21
C VAL A 28 7.32 -12.15 -3.25
N ASP A 29 6.95 -11.62 -4.42
CA ASP A 29 6.55 -10.22 -4.56
C ASP A 29 5.29 -9.91 -3.74
N ALA A 30 4.30 -10.80 -3.76
CA ALA A 30 3.06 -10.65 -3.00
C ALA A 30 3.34 -10.72 -1.49
N GLY A 31 4.13 -11.69 -1.03
CA GLY A 31 4.49 -11.83 0.39
C GLY A 31 5.26 -10.63 0.93
N LEU A 32 6.24 -10.11 0.16
CA LEU A 32 6.98 -8.90 0.54
C LEU A 32 6.07 -7.68 0.61
N ARG A 33 5.14 -7.54 -0.35
CA ARG A 33 4.16 -6.45 -0.36
C ARG A 33 3.25 -6.50 0.87
N GLU A 34 2.81 -7.68 1.27
CA GLU A 34 1.99 -7.86 2.48
C GLU A 34 2.74 -7.42 3.74
N ILE A 35 4.02 -7.77 3.89
CA ILE A 35 4.83 -7.35 5.04
C ILE A 35 4.99 -5.82 5.08
N VAL A 36 5.29 -5.20 3.92
CA VAL A 36 5.41 -3.74 3.83
C VAL A 36 4.08 -3.07 4.19
N ASN A 37 2.96 -3.58 3.66
CA ASN A 37 1.64 -3.03 3.94
C ASN A 37 1.25 -3.22 5.41
N ALA A 38 1.52 -4.39 6.00
CA ALA A 38 1.27 -4.66 7.40
C ALA A 38 2.05 -3.69 8.30
N ARG A 39 3.33 -3.44 7.98
CA ARG A 39 4.15 -2.49 8.73
C ARG A 39 3.60 -1.06 8.61
N ARG A 40 3.25 -0.63 7.40
CA ARG A 40 2.64 0.71 7.17
C ARG A 40 1.33 0.88 7.91
N ARG A 41 0.48 -0.15 7.98
CA ARG A 41 -0.76 -0.13 8.77
C ARG A 41 -0.49 0.12 10.25
N LEU A 42 0.53 -0.54 10.82
CA LEU A 42 0.92 -0.33 12.21
C LEU A 42 1.50 1.07 12.46
N GLU A 43 2.30 1.59 11.54
CA GLU A 43 2.84 2.95 11.62
C GLU A 43 1.72 4.00 11.54
N LEU A 44 0.73 3.80 10.67
CA LEU A 44 -0.48 4.62 10.62
C LEU A 44 -1.26 4.59 11.93
N VAL A 45 -1.48 3.41 12.51
CA VAL A 45 -2.14 3.28 13.81
C VAL A 45 -1.36 4.01 14.90
N ALA A 46 -0.03 3.91 14.92
CA ALA A 46 0.81 4.62 15.87
C ALA A 46 0.72 6.15 15.71
N LEU A 47 0.71 6.64 14.47
CA LEU A 47 0.56 8.08 14.18
C LEU A 47 -0.82 8.62 14.58
N LEU A 48 -1.88 7.83 14.41
CA LEU A 48 -3.24 8.22 14.76
C LEU A 48 -3.57 8.00 16.24
N GLY A 49 -2.84 7.13 16.93
CA GLY A 49 -3.02 6.84 18.35
C GLY A 49 -2.35 7.84 19.29
N GLU A 50 -1.41 8.65 18.80
CA GLU A 50 -0.84 9.78 19.55
C GLU A 50 -1.73 11.02 19.39
N GLU A 51 -2.40 11.43 20.47
CA GLU A 51 -3.23 12.65 20.48
C GLU A 51 -2.42 13.87 19.99
N GLY A 52 -2.94 14.53 18.94
CA GLY A 52 -2.43 15.81 18.44
C GLY A 52 -1.33 15.77 17.37
N ARG A 53 -0.90 14.59 16.89
CA ARG A 53 0.15 14.49 15.86
C ARG A 53 -0.36 14.51 14.42
N PHE A 54 -1.63 14.19 14.20
CA PHE A 54 -2.22 14.10 12.86
C PHE A 54 -3.13 15.32 12.60
N ASP A 55 -2.73 16.15 11.63
CA ASP A 55 -3.51 17.30 11.17
C ASP A 55 -4.41 16.89 9.99
N PHE A 56 -5.69 16.67 10.30
CA PHE A 56 -6.71 16.30 9.33
C PHE A 56 -7.02 17.43 8.33
N GLU A 57 -6.96 18.70 8.76
CA GLU A 57 -7.20 19.85 7.88
C GLU A 57 -6.06 20.04 6.88
N ALA A 58 -4.81 19.81 7.29
CA ALA A 58 -3.67 19.81 6.36
C ALA A 58 -3.77 18.66 5.34
N SER A 59 -4.23 17.49 5.77
CA SER A 59 -4.40 16.32 4.90
C SER A 59 -5.52 16.52 3.87
N GLU A 60 -6.65 17.11 4.26
CA GLU A 60 -7.75 17.46 3.35
C GLU A 60 -7.33 18.49 2.29
N ARG A 61 -6.52 19.49 2.66
CA ARG A 61 -5.98 20.46 1.69
C ARG A 61 -5.01 19.82 0.69
N ALA A 62 -4.23 18.83 1.12
CA ALA A 62 -3.27 18.14 0.27
C ALA A 62 -3.94 17.20 -0.73
N TRP A 63 -5.00 16.49 -0.31
CA TRP A 63 -5.72 15.52 -1.17
C TRP A 63 -6.91 16.12 -1.93
N GLY A 64 -7.54 17.18 -1.41
CA GLY A 64 -8.70 17.86 -2.02
C GLY A 64 -8.36 18.81 -3.18
N GLY A 65 -7.08 18.98 -3.54
CA GLY A 65 -6.63 19.94 -4.53
C GLY A 65 -6.82 19.56 -6.01
N ALA A 66 -7.30 18.36 -6.33
CA ALA A 66 -7.36 17.87 -7.72
C ALA A 66 -8.78 17.70 -8.30
N CYS A 67 -9.84 18.10 -7.59
CA CYS A 67 -11.21 18.03 -8.13
C CYS A 67 -11.94 19.37 -7.94
N GLY A 68 -11.58 20.36 -8.75
CA GLY A 68 -12.18 21.70 -8.62
C GLY A 68 -11.77 22.69 -9.70
N ALA A 69 -11.67 22.27 -10.96
CA ALA A 69 -11.56 23.19 -12.09
C ALA A 69 -12.28 22.62 -13.33
N VAL A 70 -13.61 22.45 -13.23
CA VAL A 70 -14.46 22.43 -14.42
C VAL A 70 -14.91 23.87 -14.62
N GLU A 71 -14.35 24.49 -15.66
CA GLU A 71 -14.60 25.85 -16.10
C GLU A 71 -16.11 26.10 -16.26
N ARG A 72 -16.65 27.07 -15.52
CA ARG A 72 -17.91 27.71 -15.88
C ARG A 72 -17.63 28.62 -17.06
N GLY A 73 -17.84 28.10 -18.27
CA GLY A 73 -17.95 28.92 -19.48
C GLY A 73 -19.04 29.96 -19.28
N THR A 74 -18.64 31.23 -19.32
CA THR A 74 -19.53 32.37 -19.55
C THR A 74 -19.99 32.30 -21.00
N ALA A 75 -21.27 31.96 -21.21
CA ALA A 75 -21.96 32.26 -22.45
C ALA A 75 -22.75 33.55 -22.22
N ASP A 76 -22.27 34.63 -22.82
CA ASP A 76 -23.06 35.80 -23.24
C ASP A 76 -22.80 35.98 -24.74
#